data_AF-A0A1H7A5N9-F1
#
_entry.id   AF-A0A1H7A5N9-F1
#
_cell.length_a   1.000
_cell.length_b   1.000
_cell.length_c   1.000
_cell.angle_alpha   90.00
_cell.angle_beta   90.00
_cell.angle_gamma   90.00
#
_symmetry.space_group_name_H-M   'P 1'
#
loop_
_entity.id
_entity.type
_entity.pdbx_description
1 polymer ?
#
loop_
_entity_poly.entity_id
_entity_poly.type
_entity_poly.pdbx_seq_one_letter_code
_entity_poly.pdbx_strand_id
1 'polypeptide(L)'
;MKNEVYTIYHLAIEPTDFPAFETLISKIVDATSKESDTLTYEYVVNRDRTAVHIIERYRPAGIVPHSDTTFAPFAEEFLSLVRIEKLYVYGETTPEIRTRLDRFDALYFSSFAGFSR
;
A
#
# COMPACT_ATOMS: atom_id res chain seq x y z
N MET A 1 -1.17 10.62 13.50
CA MET A 1 -1.42 10.79 12.05
C MET A 1 -1.16 12.21 11.54
N LYS A 2 -0.65 13.15 12.36
CA LYS A 2 -0.37 14.50 11.86
C LYS A 2 0.79 14.43 10.86
N ASN A 3 0.59 14.95 9.66
CA ASN A 3 1.57 14.93 8.56
C ASN A 3 1.98 13.50 8.11
N GLU A 4 1.06 12.56 8.22
CA GLU A 4 1.23 11.19 7.73
C GLU A 4 0.00 10.80 6.93
N VAL A 5 0.19 10.00 5.89
CA VAL A 5 -0.87 9.37 5.11
C VAL A 5 -0.73 7.86 5.27
N TYR A 6 -1.86 7.21 5.54
CA TYR A 6 -1.95 5.77 5.68
C TYR A 6 -2.72 5.24 4.48
N THR A 7 -2.21 4.18 3.88
CA THR A 7 -2.86 3.45 2.79
C THR A 7 -3.04 2.01 3.23
N ILE A 8 -4.29 1.57 3.32
CA ILE A 8 -4.67 0.21 3.70
C ILE A 8 -5.30 -0.47 2.50
N TYR A 9 -4.55 -1.34 1.84
CA TYR A 9 -5.04 -2.15 0.74
C TYR A 9 -5.63 -3.44 1.27
N HIS A 10 -6.77 -3.85 0.73
CA HIS A 10 -7.35 -5.17 0.91
C HIS A 10 -7.25 -5.91 -0.41
N LEU A 11 -6.59 -7.07 -0.38
CA LEU A 11 -6.29 -7.87 -1.56
C LEU A 11 -6.92 -9.26 -1.40
N ALA A 12 -7.46 -9.77 -2.51
CA ALA A 12 -7.74 -11.19 -2.68
C ALA A 12 -6.61 -11.85 -3.47
N ILE A 13 -6.24 -13.06 -3.07
CA ILE A 13 -5.21 -13.88 -3.71
C ILE A 13 -5.66 -15.34 -3.75
N GLU A 14 -5.33 -16.06 -4.82
CA GLU A 14 -5.49 -17.52 -4.85
C GLU A 14 -4.38 -18.17 -4.00
N PRO A 15 -4.70 -19.10 -3.07
CA PRO A 15 -3.69 -19.71 -2.21
C PRO A 15 -2.52 -20.37 -2.96
N THR A 16 -2.76 -20.81 -4.21
CA THR A 16 -1.74 -21.38 -5.09
C THR A 16 -0.72 -20.35 -5.57
N ASP A 17 -1.09 -19.08 -5.65
CA ASP A 17 -0.24 -17.98 -6.12
C ASP A 17 0.56 -17.34 -4.98
N PHE A 18 0.18 -17.62 -3.74
CA PHE A 18 0.81 -17.05 -2.55
C PHE A 18 2.34 -17.23 -2.49
N PRO A 19 2.94 -18.38 -2.82
CA PRO A 19 4.41 -18.52 -2.82
C PRO A 19 5.12 -17.59 -3.82
N ALA A 20 4.52 -17.38 -5.00
CA ALA A 20 5.06 -16.45 -6.00
C ALA A 20 4.91 -15.00 -5.52
N PHE A 21 3.74 -14.69 -4.95
CA PHE A 21 3.47 -13.39 -4.34
C PHE A 21 4.44 -13.07 -3.21
N GLU A 22 4.67 -13.98 -2.27
CA GLU A 22 5.63 -13.82 -1.16
C GLU A 22 7.05 -13.52 -1.67
N THR A 23 7.48 -14.22 -2.73
CA THR A 23 8.76 -13.97 -3.39
C THR A 23 8.84 -12.58 -4.02
N LEU A 24 7.77 -12.12 -4.67
CA LEU A 24 7.67 -10.78 -5.24
C LEU A 24 7.70 -9.72 -4.13
N ILE A 25 6.88 -9.89 -3.09
CA ILE A 25 6.78 -8.94 -1.97
C ILE A 25 8.12 -8.73 -1.28
N SER A 26 8.92 -9.78 -1.10
CA SER A 26 10.28 -9.65 -0.54
C SER A 26 11.13 -8.63 -1.32
N LYS A 27 11.08 -8.65 -2.66
CA LYS A 27 11.80 -7.69 -3.52
C LYS A 27 11.24 -6.27 -3.39
N ILE A 28 9.92 -6.14 -3.31
CA ILE A 28 9.24 -4.84 -3.17
C ILE A 28 9.58 -4.22 -1.80
N VAL A 29 9.55 -5.02 -0.73
CA VAL A 29 9.94 -4.59 0.62
C VAL A 29 11.40 -4.15 0.65
N ASP A 30 12.32 -4.93 0.04
CA ASP A 30 13.74 -4.56 -0.06
C ASP A 30 13.94 -3.23 -0.81
N ALA A 31 13.19 -2.98 -1.89
CA ALA A 31 13.24 -1.72 -2.62
C ALA A 31 12.68 -0.56 -1.78
N THR A 32 11.52 -0.76 -1.16
CA THR A 32 10.79 0.23 -0.36
C THR A 32 11.53 0.61 0.92
N SER A 33 12.28 -0.32 1.52
CA SER A 33 13.08 -0.06 2.74
C SER A 33 14.14 1.03 2.59
N LYS A 34 14.45 1.42 1.35
CA LYS A 34 15.43 2.46 1.01
C LYS A 34 14.79 3.85 0.92
N GLU A 35 13.48 3.95 1.00
CA GLU A 35 12.74 5.21 0.91
C GLU A 35 12.76 5.93 2.26
N SER A 36 13.20 7.19 2.27
CA SER A 36 13.26 8.01 3.50
C SER A 36 11.89 8.39 4.06
N ASP A 37 10.87 8.45 3.20
CA ASP A 37 9.53 8.94 3.54
C ASP A 37 8.52 7.82 3.81
N THR A 38 8.97 6.57 3.76
CA THR A 38 8.17 5.39 4.07
C THR A 38 8.41 4.98 5.51
N LEU A 39 7.38 5.12 6.33
CA LEU A 39 7.44 4.97 7.79
C LEU A 39 7.00 3.58 8.25
N THR A 40 6.15 2.92 7.47
CA THR A 40 5.66 1.55 7.71
C THR A 40 5.28 0.98 6.35
N TYR A 41 5.64 -0.29 6.12
CA TYR A 41 5.36 -0.98 4.86
C TYR A 41 5.23 -2.48 5.14
N GLU A 42 4.02 -2.91 5.49
CA GLU A 42 3.77 -4.25 6.04
C GLU A 42 2.74 -5.00 5.20
N TYR A 43 3.01 -6.28 4.96
CA TYR A 43 2.08 -7.21 4.34
C TYR A 43 1.63 -8.23 5.38
N VAL A 44 0.33 -8.32 5.60
CA VAL A 44 -0.25 -9.28 6.54
C VAL A 44 -1.25 -10.16 5.82
N VAL A 45 -1.28 -11.44 6.16
CA VAL A 45 -2.13 -12.44 5.49
C VAL A 45 -3.00 -13.17 6.51
N ASN A 46 -4.23 -13.52 6.11
CA ASN A 46 -5.08 -14.40 6.92
C ASN A 46 -4.53 -15.84 6.97
N ARG A 47 -5.09 -16.65 7.88
CA ARG A 47 -4.68 -18.05 8.08
C ARG A 47 -4.69 -18.87 6.79
N ASP A 48 -5.70 -18.64 5.95
CA ASP A 48 -5.97 -19.46 4.76
C ASP A 48 -5.25 -18.96 3.50
N ARG A 49 -4.49 -17.86 3.60
CA ARG A 49 -3.76 -17.25 2.47
C ARG A 49 -4.66 -16.89 1.29
N THR A 50 -5.85 -16.38 1.58
CA THR A 50 -6.82 -15.89 0.58
C THR A 50 -7.00 -14.38 0.64
N ALA A 51 -6.64 -13.77 1.77
CA ALA A 51 -6.78 -12.33 1.99
C ALA A 51 -5.47 -11.76 2.52
N VAL A 52 -4.97 -10.73 1.85
CA VAL A 52 -3.78 -9.98 2.24
C VAL A 52 -4.18 -8.52 2.47
N HIS A 53 -3.69 -7.91 3.54
CA HIS A 53 -3.74 -6.47 3.70
C HIS A 53 -2.33 -5.89 3.59
N ILE A 54 -2.22 -4.74 2.90
CA ILE A 54 -1.01 -3.92 2.95
C ILE A 54 -1.28 -2.75 3.89
N ILE A 55 -0.41 -2.55 4.87
CA ILE A 55 -0.47 -1.44 5.82
C ILE A 55 0.74 -0.56 5.57
N GLU A 56 0.49 0.59 4.96
CA GLU A 56 1.56 1.51 4.62
C GLU A 56 1.34 2.85 5.33
N ARG A 57 2.45 3.48 5.72
CA ARG A 57 2.47 4.83 6.29
C ARG A 57 3.56 5.63 5.63
N TYR A 58 3.21 6.83 5.17
CA TYR A 58 4.14 7.72 4.50
C TYR A 58 4.11 9.12 5.10
N ARG A 59 5.24 9.82 5.01
CA ARG A 59 5.17 11.28 4.84
C ARG A 59 4.59 11.56 3.45
N PRO A 60 3.72 12.58 3.26
CA PRO A 60 3.06 12.80 1.97
C PRO A 60 4.00 12.86 0.76
N ALA A 61 5.24 13.36 0.96
CA ALA A 61 6.27 13.42 -0.09
C ALA A 61 6.70 12.05 -0.64
N GLY A 62 6.51 10.97 0.12
CA GLY A 62 6.92 9.62 -0.26
C GLY A 62 5.95 8.89 -1.19
N ILE A 63 4.64 9.24 -1.19
CA ILE A 63 3.62 8.44 -1.88
C ILE A 63 3.81 8.46 -3.40
N VAL A 64 4.04 9.64 -3.98
CA VAL A 64 4.17 9.76 -5.44
C VAL A 64 5.46 9.07 -5.94
N PRO A 65 6.64 9.30 -5.35
CA PRO A 65 7.85 8.53 -5.69
C PRO A 65 7.70 7.03 -5.49
N HIS A 66 7.06 6.61 -4.39
CA HIS A 66 6.77 5.20 -4.13
C HIS A 66 5.97 4.59 -5.28
N SER A 67 4.84 5.20 -5.65
CA SER A 67 3.97 4.70 -6.72
C SER A 67 4.64 4.73 -8.09
N ASP A 68 5.35 5.81 -8.43
CA ASP A 68 5.78 6.07 -9.81
C ASP A 68 7.19 5.52 -10.10
N THR A 69 8.00 5.27 -9.08
CA THR A 69 9.41 4.84 -9.24
C THR A 69 9.68 3.50 -8.57
N THR A 70 9.37 3.35 -7.29
CA THR A 70 9.75 2.14 -6.55
C THR A 70 8.84 0.96 -6.86
N PHE A 71 7.51 1.18 -6.83
CA PHE A 71 6.53 0.13 -7.08
C PHE A 71 6.27 -0.10 -8.57
N ALA A 72 6.38 0.93 -9.41
CA ALA A 72 6.05 0.86 -10.83
C ALA A 72 6.68 -0.33 -11.60
N PRO A 73 7.95 -0.72 -11.38
CA PRO A 73 8.55 -1.89 -12.04
C PRO A 73 7.91 -3.23 -11.68
N PHE A 74 7.23 -3.31 -10.53
CA PHE A 74 6.60 -4.53 -10.01
C PHE A 74 5.09 -4.59 -10.26
N ALA A 75 4.49 -3.49 -10.72
CA ALA A 75 3.04 -3.32 -10.76
C ALA A 75 2.33 -4.38 -11.61
N GLU A 76 2.87 -4.72 -12.78
CA GLU A 76 2.27 -5.72 -13.67
C GLU A 76 2.27 -7.12 -13.05
N GLU A 77 3.43 -7.57 -12.54
CA GLU A 77 3.55 -8.88 -11.88
C GLU A 77 2.64 -8.95 -10.64
N PHE A 78 2.66 -7.89 -9.83
CA PHE A 78 1.82 -7.78 -8.64
C PHE A 78 0.34 -7.93 -8.99
N LEU A 79 -0.17 -7.15 -9.96
CA LEU A 79 -1.58 -7.15 -10.34
C LEU A 79 -2.01 -8.43 -11.09
N SER A 80 -1.05 -9.24 -11.56
CA SER A 80 -1.35 -10.57 -12.11
C SER A 80 -1.58 -11.64 -11.05
N LEU A 81 -1.07 -11.43 -9.83
CA LEU A 81 -1.16 -12.39 -8.72
C LEU A 81 -2.30 -12.08 -7.74
N VAL A 82 -2.74 -10.83 -7.67
CA VAL A 82 -3.75 -10.40 -6.70
C VAL A 82 -4.81 -9.50 -7.32
N ARG A 83 -5.96 -9.43 -6.67
CA ARG A 83 -7.00 -8.46 -6.95
C ARG A 83 -7.11 -7.48 -5.78
N ILE A 84 -6.96 -6.19 -6.05
CA ILE A 84 -7.23 -5.13 -5.07
C ILE A 84 -8.75 -4.99 -4.95
N GLU A 85 -9.29 -5.24 -3.74
CA GLU A 85 -10.72 -5.17 -3.47
C GLU A 85 -11.14 -3.82 -2.87
N LYS A 86 -10.28 -3.25 -2.03
CA LYS A 86 -10.48 -1.95 -1.37
C LYS A 86 -9.15 -1.26 -1.13
N LEU A 87 -9.18 0.06 -1.19
CA LEU A 87 -8.14 0.94 -0.67
C LEU A 87 -8.77 1.96 0.27
N TYR A 88 -8.33 1.97 1.53
CA TYR A 88 -8.67 3.00 2.50
C TYR A 88 -7.48 3.94 2.69
N VAL A 89 -7.72 5.25 2.58
CA VAL A 89 -6.69 6.28 2.70
C VAL A 89 -7.04 7.20 3.85
N TYR A 90 -6.13 7.31 4.83
CA TYR A 90 -6.34 8.15 6.00
C TYR A 90 -5.29 9.26 6.06
N GLY A 91 -5.73 10.50 6.28
CA GLY A 91 -4.86 11.67 6.37
C GLY A 91 -5.04 12.66 5.23
N GLU A 92 -4.25 13.73 5.26
CA GLU A 92 -4.32 14.82 4.28
C GLU A 92 -3.56 14.45 3.02
N THR A 93 -4.24 14.51 1.87
CA THR A 93 -3.69 14.14 0.55
C THR A 93 -3.75 15.33 -0.40
N THR A 94 -2.76 15.45 -1.27
CA THR A 94 -2.79 16.40 -2.40
C THR A 94 -3.57 15.81 -3.59
N PRO A 95 -4.03 16.64 -4.54
CA PRO A 95 -4.61 16.14 -5.80
C PRO A 95 -3.68 15.18 -6.54
N GLU A 96 -2.36 15.43 -6.48
CA GLU A 96 -1.36 14.58 -7.13
C GLU A 96 -1.33 13.15 -6.55
N ILE A 97 -1.41 13.04 -5.23
CA ILE A 97 -1.53 11.76 -4.52
C ILE A 97 -2.85 11.07 -4.92
N ARG A 98 -3.96 11.81 -4.92
CA ARG A 98 -5.28 11.27 -5.27
C ARG A 98 -5.29 10.66 -6.68
N THR A 99 -4.71 11.33 -7.66
CA THR A 99 -4.59 10.79 -9.03
C THR A 99 -3.97 9.39 -9.10
N ARG A 100 -3.00 9.06 -8.23
CA ARG A 100 -2.37 7.72 -8.22
C ARG A 100 -3.27 6.69 -7.51
N LEU A 101 -3.87 7.08 -6.40
CA LEU A 101 -4.65 6.20 -5.53
C LEU A 101 -6.07 5.94 -6.04
N ASP A 102 -6.67 6.90 -6.75
CA ASP A 102 -8.02 6.78 -7.34
C ASP A 102 -8.10 5.67 -8.41
N ARG A 103 -6.96 5.23 -8.96
CA ARG A 103 -6.89 4.04 -9.84
C ARG A 103 -7.30 2.75 -9.13
N PHE A 104 -7.37 2.76 -7.80
CA PHE A 104 -7.75 1.64 -6.94
C PHE A 104 -9.05 1.91 -6.17
N ASP A 105 -9.90 2.82 -6.67
CA ASP A 105 -11.18 3.22 -6.05
C ASP A 105 -11.03 3.62 -4.57
N ALA A 106 -9.99 4.43 -4.29
CA ALA A 106 -9.63 4.86 -2.95
C ALA A 106 -10.78 5.55 -2.19
N LEU A 107 -10.99 5.14 -0.95
CA LEU A 107 -11.89 5.80 0.00
C LEU A 107 -11.09 6.64 0.98
N TYR A 108 -11.41 7.93 1.06
CA TYR A 108 -10.64 8.90 1.84
C TYR A 108 -11.33 9.26 3.14
N PHE A 109 -10.57 9.27 4.24
CA PHE A 109 -11.06 9.63 5.56
C PHE A 109 -10.16 10.68 6.20
N SER A 110 -10.80 11.75 6.70
CA SER A 110 -10.14 12.79 7.49
C SER A 110 -10.23 12.48 8.97
N SER A 111 -9.19 12.87 9.72
CA SER A 111 -9.18 12.70 11.17
C SER A 111 -10.28 13.56 11.81
N PHE A 112 -11.13 12.95 12.63
CA PHE A 112 -12.14 13.65 13.44
C PHE A 112 -11.71 13.78 14.91
N ALA A 113 -11.05 12.77 15.48
CA ALA A 113 -10.50 12.78 16.85
C ALA A 113 -9.43 11.69 17.02
N GLY A 114 -8.42 11.91 17.87
CA GLY A 114 -7.40 10.89 18.21
C GLY A 114 -6.06 11.47 18.67
N PHE A 115 -5.11 10.60 19.00
CA PHE A 115 -3.72 10.96 19.30
C PHE A 115 -2.74 9.89 18.79
N SER A 116 -1.47 10.25 18.65
CA SER A 116 -0.36 9.32 18.35
C SER A 116 0.81 9.67 19.28
N ARG A 117 1.65 8.69 19.63
CA ARG A 117 2.82 8.88 20.48
C ARG A 117 4.10 8.75 19.68
#